data_AF-A0A8J5IGN9-F1
#
_entry.id   AF-A0A8J5IGN9-F1
#
_cell.length_a   1.000
_cell.length_b   1.000
_cell.length_c   1.000
_cell.angle_alpha   90.00
_cell.angle_beta   90.00
_cell.angle_gamma   90.00
#
_symmetry.space_group_name_H-M   'P 1'
#
loop_
_entity.id
_entity.type
_entity.pdbx_description
1 polymer ?
#
loop_
_entity_poly.entity_id
_entity_poly.type
_entity_poly.pdbx_seq_one_letter_code
_entity_poly.pdbx_strand_id
1 'polypeptide(L)'
;MRTFQFSTGMITAKAKEVAAEAGIRSHLFRASTTWARRFFRCHKLSIRARTRQGQTTPEDAARVAAEFTASVRQTMVEQGISEVYNADQTAVCFEYLPRKTIDHRNAWTVWVRCAGKDKERATAMLLADANGNK
;
A
#
# COMPACT_ATOMS: atom_id res chain seq x y z
N MET A 1 4.02 5.73 -15.65
CA MET A 1 3.32 4.42 -15.66
C MET A 1 2.76 4.20 -14.26
N ARG A 2 1.43 4.27 -14.07
CA ARG A 2 0.81 4.22 -12.73
C ARG A 2 0.72 2.76 -12.28
N THR A 3 1.46 2.39 -11.23
CA THR A 3 1.36 1.06 -10.60
C THR A 3 0.13 1.03 -9.71
N PHE A 4 -0.92 0.36 -10.17
CA PHE A 4 -2.19 0.28 -9.45
C PHE A 4 -2.35 -1.08 -8.77
N GLN A 5 -2.77 -1.06 -7.52
CA GLN A 5 -3.11 -2.24 -6.73
C GLN A 5 -4.35 -2.94 -7.29
N PHE A 6 -4.23 -4.19 -7.76
CA PHE A 6 -5.35 -4.91 -8.35
C PHE A 6 -6.53 -5.01 -7.36
N SER A 7 -7.65 -4.40 -7.74
CA SER A 7 -8.89 -4.36 -6.97
C SER A 7 -10.09 -4.60 -7.89
N THR A 8 -11.23 -4.96 -7.31
CA THR A 8 -12.48 -5.10 -8.05
C THR A 8 -12.84 -3.81 -8.80
N GLY A 9 -12.56 -2.63 -8.22
CA GLY A 9 -12.81 -1.33 -8.85
C GLY A 9 -11.96 -1.08 -10.11
N MET A 10 -10.74 -1.58 -10.15
CA MET A 10 -9.93 -1.48 -11.37
C MET A 10 -10.45 -2.37 -12.49
N ILE A 11 -10.90 -3.58 -12.16
CA ILE A 11 -11.47 -4.49 -13.16
C ILE A 11 -12.77 -3.91 -13.72
N THR A 12 -13.60 -3.29 -12.89
CA THR A 12 -14.81 -2.63 -13.38
C THR A 12 -14.49 -1.41 -14.24
N ALA A 13 -13.45 -0.63 -13.91
CA ALA A 13 -12.98 0.46 -14.76
C ALA A 13 -12.48 -0.05 -16.12
N LYS A 14 -11.59 -1.07 -16.11
CA LYS A 14 -11.04 -1.63 -17.35
C LYS A 14 -12.12 -2.29 -18.21
N ALA A 15 -13.09 -2.96 -17.60
CA ALA A 15 -14.20 -3.55 -18.33
C ALA A 15 -15.07 -2.50 -19.02
N LYS A 16 -15.26 -1.32 -18.41
CA LYS A 16 -15.98 -0.20 -19.05
C LYS A 16 -15.20 0.37 -20.23
N GLU A 17 -13.87 0.50 -20.11
CA GLU A 17 -13.01 0.92 -21.23
C GLU A 17 -13.16 -0.05 -22.41
N VAL A 18 -13.02 -1.35 -22.18
CA VAL A 18 -13.15 -2.38 -23.22
C VAL A 18 -14.57 -2.40 -23.81
N ALA A 19 -15.60 -2.21 -23.00
CA ALA A 19 -16.97 -2.12 -23.48
C ALA A 19 -17.19 -0.88 -24.38
N ALA A 20 -16.60 0.26 -24.02
CA ALA A 20 -16.66 1.46 -24.85
C ALA A 20 -15.91 1.28 -26.18
N GLU A 21 -14.73 0.65 -26.16
CA GLU A 21 -13.97 0.28 -27.37
C GLU A 21 -14.77 -0.69 -28.27
N ALA A 22 -15.56 -1.59 -27.67
CA ALA A 22 -16.45 -2.49 -28.38
C ALA A 22 -17.78 -1.84 -28.83
N GLY A 23 -17.97 -0.53 -28.64
CA GLY A 23 -19.18 0.19 -29.03
C GLY A 23 -20.40 -0.03 -28.11
N ILE A 24 -20.20 -0.65 -26.95
CA ILE A 24 -21.28 -0.88 -25.97
C ILE A 24 -21.54 0.43 -25.21
N ARG A 25 -22.77 0.94 -25.31
CA ARG A 25 -23.19 2.15 -24.61
C ARG A 25 -23.08 1.95 -23.09
N SER A 26 -22.62 2.98 -22.39
CA SER A 26 -22.33 2.94 -20.94
C SER A 26 -23.52 2.50 -20.07
N HIS A 27 -24.75 2.80 -20.48
CA HIS A 27 -25.97 2.41 -19.74
C HIS A 27 -26.30 0.91 -19.90
N LEU A 28 -25.86 0.26 -20.98
CA LEU A 28 -26.09 -1.16 -21.23
C LEU A 28 -25.12 -2.04 -20.43
N PHE A 29 -23.92 -1.54 -20.14
CA PHE A 29 -22.91 -2.27 -19.38
C PHE A 29 -22.38 -1.48 -18.19
N ARG A 30 -22.97 -1.76 -17.01
CA ARG A 30 -22.64 -1.08 -15.76
C ARG A 30 -21.27 -1.49 -15.17
N ALA A 31 -20.77 -2.69 -15.50
CA ALA A 31 -19.62 -3.31 -14.85
C ALA A 31 -19.70 -3.21 -13.31
N SER A 32 -20.77 -3.71 -12.70
CA SER A 32 -20.96 -3.60 -11.25
C SER A 32 -19.99 -4.51 -10.46
N THR A 33 -19.84 -4.26 -9.15
CA THR A 33 -19.08 -5.15 -8.25
C THR A 33 -19.60 -6.59 -8.31
N THR A 34 -20.92 -6.78 -8.42
CA THR A 34 -21.53 -8.11 -8.58
C THR A 34 -21.15 -8.76 -9.91
N TRP A 35 -21.14 -7.99 -11.01
CA TRP A 35 -20.62 -8.47 -12.29
C TRP A 35 -19.16 -8.89 -12.17
N ALA A 36 -18.30 -8.08 -11.55
CA ALA A 36 -16.90 -8.43 -11.37
C ALA A 36 -16.73 -9.70 -10.53
N ARG A 37 -17.45 -9.87 -9.42
CA ARG A 37 -17.43 -11.14 -8.66
C ARG A 37 -17.86 -12.34 -9.51
N ARG A 38 -18.90 -12.19 -10.33
CA ARG A 38 -19.35 -13.25 -11.27
C ARG A 38 -18.27 -13.55 -12.31
N PHE A 39 -17.66 -12.53 -12.90
CA PHE A 39 -16.57 -12.64 -13.86
C PHE A 39 -15.40 -13.44 -13.27
N PHE A 40 -14.91 -13.07 -12.08
CA PHE A 40 -13.85 -13.81 -11.39
C PHE A 40 -14.27 -15.27 -11.13
N ARG A 41 -15.51 -15.52 -10.73
CA ARG A 41 -16.02 -16.88 -10.51
C ARG A 41 -16.03 -17.70 -11.80
N CYS A 42 -16.61 -17.16 -12.87
CA CYS A 42 -16.73 -17.83 -14.18
C CYS A 42 -15.36 -18.18 -14.77
N HIS A 43 -14.39 -17.28 -14.66
CA HIS A 43 -13.04 -17.48 -15.19
C HIS A 43 -12.06 -18.09 -14.18
N LYS A 44 -12.57 -18.57 -13.04
CA LYS A 44 -11.76 -19.16 -11.96
C LYS A 44 -10.60 -18.26 -11.53
N LEU A 45 -10.80 -16.95 -11.42
CA LEU A 45 -9.81 -15.98 -10.93
C LEU A 45 -10.01 -15.66 -9.46
N SER A 46 -8.94 -15.27 -8.76
CA SER A 46 -9.00 -14.73 -7.41
C SER A 46 -7.98 -13.59 -7.23
N ILE A 47 -8.32 -12.65 -6.34
CA ILE A 47 -7.36 -11.66 -5.86
C ILE A 47 -6.47 -12.35 -4.83
N ARG A 48 -5.16 -12.26 -5.00
CA ARG A 48 -4.16 -12.83 -4.11
C ARG A 48 -3.36 -11.69 -3.47
N ALA A 49 -3.16 -11.76 -2.17
CA ALA A 49 -2.32 -10.82 -1.43
C ALA A 49 -1.04 -11.52 -0.97
N ARG A 50 0.05 -10.78 -0.86
CA ARG A 50 1.28 -11.29 -0.24
C ARG A 50 1.01 -11.60 1.24
N THR A 51 1.25 -12.83 1.68
CA THR A 51 1.18 -13.23 3.08
C THR A 51 2.54 -13.07 3.74
N ARG A 52 2.69 -12.05 4.59
CA ARG A 52 3.72 -12.02 5.64
C ARG A 52 3.25 -11.08 6.73
N GLN A 53 3.22 -11.53 7.98
CA GLN A 53 3.35 -10.68 9.17
C GLN A 53 3.55 -11.52 10.43
N GLY A 54 4.61 -11.21 11.19
CA GLY A 54 4.59 -11.28 12.64
C GLY A 54 4.30 -9.86 13.13
N GLN A 55 3.36 -9.70 14.04
CA GLN A 55 3.04 -8.42 14.68
C GLN A 55 3.52 -8.49 16.13
N THR A 56 4.27 -7.47 16.55
CA THR A 56 4.28 -7.06 17.95
C THR A 56 2.85 -6.68 18.33
N THR A 57 2.40 -7.14 19.48
CA THR A 57 1.09 -6.82 20.05
C THR A 57 0.93 -5.30 20.19
N PRO A 58 -0.23 -4.72 19.83
CA PRO A 58 -0.48 -3.29 19.95
C PRO A 58 -0.26 -2.74 21.38
N GLU A 59 -0.54 -3.56 22.39
CA GLU A 59 -0.44 -3.20 23.81
C GLU A 59 1.01 -2.99 24.25
N ASP A 60 1.91 -3.88 23.85
CA ASP A 60 3.34 -3.75 24.19
C ASP A 60 3.96 -2.54 23.48
N ALA A 61 3.56 -2.28 22.23
CA ALA A 61 4.00 -1.09 21.50
C ALA A 61 3.54 0.21 22.17
N ALA A 62 2.30 0.26 22.67
CA ALA A 62 1.76 1.44 23.37
C ALA A 62 2.50 1.71 24.68
N ARG A 63 2.79 0.66 25.47
CA ARG A 63 3.56 0.79 26.71
C ARG A 63 4.96 1.33 26.44
N VAL A 64 5.69 0.74 25.49
CA VAL A 64 7.05 1.19 25.13
C VAL A 64 7.04 2.64 24.65
N ALA A 65 6.04 3.04 23.86
CA ALA A 65 5.91 4.43 23.40
C ALA A 65 5.68 5.42 24.54
N ALA A 66 4.88 5.05 25.55
CA ALA A 66 4.60 5.89 26.71
C ALA A 66 5.85 6.08 27.59
N GLU A 67 6.57 4.99 27.88
CA GLU A 67 7.82 5.01 28.64
C GLU A 67 8.89 5.87 27.95
N PHE A 68 9.06 5.69 26.63
CA PHE A 68 9.98 6.49 25.83
C PHE A 68 9.60 7.97 25.83
N THR A 69 8.33 8.30 25.64
CA THR A 69 7.85 9.69 25.63
C THR A 69 8.09 10.38 26.98
N ALA A 70 7.86 9.68 28.09
CA ALA A 70 8.12 10.21 29.43
C ALA A 70 9.61 10.52 29.63
N SER A 71 10.49 9.59 29.23
CA SER A 71 11.94 9.78 29.30
C SER A 71 12.42 10.98 28.47
N VAL A 72 11.95 11.11 27.22
CA VAL A 72 12.33 12.23 26.35
C VAL A 72 11.90 13.56 26.96
N ARG A 73 10.67 13.66 27.47
CA ARG A 73 10.16 14.90 28.09
C ARG A 73 10.98 15.30 29.33
N GLN A 74 11.36 14.33 30.16
CA GLN A 74 12.20 14.59 31.32
C GLN A 74 13.56 15.17 30.88
N THR A 75 14.22 14.54 29.91
CA THR A 75 15.50 15.03 29.38
C THR A 75 15.38 16.44 28.78
N MET A 76 14.27 16.77 28.12
CA MET A 76 14.04 18.12 27.59
C MET A 76 14.04 19.18 28.70
N VAL A 77 13.37 18.89 29.83
CA VAL A 77 13.31 19.81 30.97
C VAL A 77 14.68 19.95 31.63
N GLU A 78 15.38 18.84 31.87
CA GLU A 78 16.70 18.83 32.51
C GLU A 78 17.76 19.57 31.70
N GLN A 79 17.71 19.47 30.37
CA GLN A 79 18.70 20.05 29.46
C GLN A 79 18.27 21.41 28.89
N GLY A 80 17.09 21.91 29.24
CA GLY A 80 16.57 23.18 28.71
C GLY A 80 16.34 23.17 27.19
N ILE A 81 15.99 22.01 26.62
CA ILE A 81 15.77 21.85 25.17
C ILE A 81 14.40 22.44 24.81
N SER A 82 14.39 23.52 24.04
CA SER A 82 13.16 24.14 23.53
C SER A 82 12.71 23.58 22.18
N GLU A 83 13.65 23.05 21.38
CA GLU A 83 13.40 22.60 20.00
C GLU A 83 13.83 21.14 19.83
N VAL A 84 12.95 20.34 19.24
CA VAL A 84 13.21 18.93 18.94
C VAL A 84 13.02 18.70 17.45
N TYR A 85 14.00 18.06 16.84
CA TYR A 85 13.96 17.66 15.44
C TYR A 85 13.90 16.14 15.34
N ASN A 86 12.96 15.64 14.56
CA ASN A 86 12.93 14.24 14.17
C ASN A 86 13.66 14.10 12.83
N ALA A 87 14.69 13.26 12.80
CA ALA A 87 15.39 12.90 11.57
C ALA A 87 15.22 11.40 11.31
N ASP A 88 14.79 11.04 10.11
CA ASP A 88 14.68 9.63 9.71
C ASP A 88 15.19 9.41 8.30
N GLN A 89 15.78 8.23 8.08
CA GLN A 89 16.21 7.78 6.78
C GLN A 89 15.20 6.79 6.21
N THR A 90 14.51 7.16 5.14
CA THR A 90 13.52 6.31 4.49
C THR A 90 13.91 5.89 3.08
N ALA A 91 13.51 4.69 2.69
CA ALA A 91 13.68 4.18 1.35
C ALA A 91 12.56 4.68 0.44
N VAL A 92 12.93 5.38 -0.63
CA VAL A 92 12.00 5.75 -1.70
C VAL A 92 12.22 4.79 -2.87
N CYS A 93 11.34 3.80 -3.01
CA CYS A 93 11.43 2.80 -4.08
C CYS A 93 11.08 3.43 -5.44
N PHE A 94 11.87 3.12 -6.48
CA PHE A 94 11.56 3.58 -7.84
C PHE A 94 10.38 2.84 -8.46
N GLU A 95 10.16 1.59 -8.05
CA GLU A 95 9.01 0.79 -8.47
C GLU A 95 8.26 0.25 -7.25
N TYR A 96 6.96 0.56 -7.16
CA TYR A 96 6.07 -0.03 -6.17
C TYR A 96 5.38 -1.27 -6.73
N LEU A 97 5.75 -2.45 -6.25
CA LEU A 97 5.05 -3.67 -6.61
C LEU A 97 3.64 -3.71 -6.01
N PRO A 98 2.61 -4.10 -6.79
CA PRO A 98 1.26 -4.26 -6.27
C PRO A 98 1.21 -5.25 -5.11
N ARG A 99 0.59 -4.85 -3.98
CA ARG A 99 0.37 -5.73 -2.82
C ARG A 99 -0.63 -6.86 -3.11
N LYS A 100 -1.52 -6.61 -4.07
CA LYS A 100 -2.56 -7.53 -4.54
C LYS A 100 -2.34 -7.77 -6.01
N THR A 101 -2.55 -9.00 -6.44
CA THR A 101 -2.49 -9.46 -7.83
C THR A 101 -3.72 -10.31 -8.16
N ILE A 102 -3.96 -10.60 -9.43
CA ILE A 102 -5.03 -11.48 -9.90
C ILE A 102 -4.39 -12.69 -10.55
N ASP A 103 -4.79 -13.88 -10.13
CA ASP A 103 -4.37 -15.14 -10.75
C ASP A 103 -5.51 -16.15 -10.72
N HIS A 104 -5.33 -17.29 -11.38
CA HIS A 104 -6.23 -18.41 -11.29
C HIS A 104 -6.33 -18.94 -9.86
N ARG A 105 -7.54 -19.39 -9.52
CA ARG A 105 -7.82 -20.12 -8.28
C ARG A 105 -6.94 -21.37 -8.26
N ASN A 106 -6.40 -21.68 -7.09
CA ASN A 106 -5.50 -22.80 -6.83
C ASN A 106 -4.10 -22.69 -7.47
N ALA A 107 -3.72 -21.52 -8.01
CA ALA A 107 -2.32 -21.28 -8.36
C ALA A 107 -1.43 -21.41 -7.11
N TRP A 108 -0.44 -22.30 -7.19
CA TRP A 108 0.57 -22.56 -6.14
C TRP A 108 1.53 -21.39 -6.00
N THR A 109 1.99 -20.85 -7.14
CA THR A 109 2.89 -19.70 -7.23
C THR A 109 2.28 -18.65 -8.13
N VAL A 110 2.29 -17.40 -7.68
CA VAL A 110 1.80 -16.26 -8.46
C VAL A 110 2.99 -15.35 -8.78
N TRP A 111 3.28 -15.17 -10.07
CA TRP A 111 4.34 -14.28 -10.53
C TRP A 111 3.81 -12.86 -10.69
N VAL A 112 4.47 -11.89 -10.08
CA VAL A 112 4.17 -10.47 -10.26
C VAL A 112 5.16 -9.91 -11.27
N ARG A 113 4.66 -9.28 -12.33
CA ARG A 113 5.51 -8.57 -13.29
C ARG A 113 6.09 -7.33 -12.61
N CYS A 114 7.40 -7.19 -12.67
CA CYS A 114 8.14 -6.00 -12.26
C CYS A 114 8.94 -5.45 -13.45
N ALA A 115 9.24 -4.17 -13.45
CA ALA A 115 10.13 -3.50 -14.39
C ALA A 115 11.62 -3.76 -14.06
N GLY A 116 11.91 -4.71 -13.17
CA GLY A 116 13.27 -5.03 -12.71
C GLY A 116 13.84 -4.03 -11.71
N LYS A 117 13.05 -3.06 -11.25
CA LYS A 117 13.48 -1.98 -10.34
C LYS A 117 12.88 -2.13 -8.94
N ASP A 118 12.35 -3.30 -8.62
CA ASP A 118 11.72 -3.59 -7.33
C ASP A 118 12.68 -3.44 -6.14
N LYS A 119 13.99 -3.51 -6.41
CA LYS A 119 15.06 -3.33 -5.42
C LYS A 119 15.79 -1.99 -5.56
N GLU A 120 15.58 -1.26 -6.66
CA GLU A 120 16.16 0.07 -6.81
C GLU A 120 15.39 1.04 -5.90
N ARG A 121 16.13 1.79 -5.10
CA ARG A 121 15.59 2.82 -4.21
C ARG A 121 16.55 3.98 -4.09
N ALA A 122 16.01 5.17 -3.97
CA ALA A 122 16.72 6.30 -3.40
C ALA A 122 16.60 6.25 -1.88
N THR A 123 17.60 6.78 -1.20
CA THR A 123 17.55 7.01 0.24
C THR A 123 17.19 8.48 0.44
N ALA A 124 16.09 8.75 1.11
CA ALA A 124 15.70 10.09 1.52
C ALA A 124 16.00 10.28 3.01
N MET A 125 16.67 11.37 3.35
CA MET A 125 16.77 11.87 4.72
C MET A 125 15.66 12.91 4.91
N LEU A 126 14.81 12.71 5.91
CA LEU A 126 13.73 13.63 6.25
C LEU A 126 14.04 14.23 7.61
N LEU A 127 13.89 15.55 7.72
CA LEU A 127 13.98 16.29 8.96
C LEU A 127 12.63 16.99 9.17
N ALA A 128 12.09 16.94 10.38
CA ALA A 128 10.93 17.73 10.74
C ALA A 128 11.09 18.28 12.15
N ASP A 129 10.66 19.51 12.37
CA ASP A 129 10.63 20.10 13.71
C ASP A 129 9.32 19.77 14.46
N ALA A 130 9.30 20.08 15.74
CA ALA A 130 8.12 19.88 16.60
C ALA A 130 6.89 20.73 16.19
N ASN A 131 7.10 21.79 15.39
CA ASN A 131 6.06 22.70 14.91
C ASN A 131 5.46 22.25 13.57
N GLY A 132 5.98 21.17 12.98
CA GLY A 132 5.50 20.58 11.73
C GLY A 132 6.14 21.16 10.47
N ASN A 133 7.23 21.93 10.59
CA ASN A 133 8.04 22.33 9.45
C ASN A 133 8.88 21.14 8.97
N LYS A 134 9.05 21.04 7.64
CA LYS A 134 9.67 19.90 6.94
C LYS A 134 10.69 20.39 5.92
#